data_AF-A0A9P0KNA9-F1
#
_entry.id   AF-A0A9P0KNA9-F1
#
_cell.length_a   1.000
_cell.length_b   1.000
_cell.length_c   1.000
_cell.angle_alpha   90.00
_cell.angle_beta   90.00
_cell.angle_gamma   90.00
#
_symmetry.space_group_name_H-M   'P 1'
#
loop_
_entity.id
_entity.type
_entity.pdbx_description
1 polymer ?
#
loop_
_entity_poly.entity_id
_entity_poly.type
_entity_poly.pdbx_seq_one_letter_code
_entity_poly.pdbx_strand_id
1 'polypeptide(L)'
;MWENHEDLFRIQVTEPNVSVKDVIKKIVRSGNVEDAFYVCDVSDIVKKYKDWKRAMPRIETYYAVKCNAHRLVLETLVAMGSGFDCASKEEIKKILSLGVPPNKIIYAHPTKKLSHLKYAAEVGIEMMTFDNEMELHKVKHMFPTAKLVYSIICVYPTH
;
A
#
# COMPACT_ATOMS: atom_id res chain seq x y z
N MET A 1 -16.55 -2.17 -23.02
CA MET A 1 -16.53 -3.27 -22.05
C MET A 1 -15.63 -2.89 -20.90
N TRP A 2 -16.09 -1.96 -20.07
CA TRP A 2 -15.41 -1.56 -18.83
C TRP A 2 -16.38 -1.95 -17.73
N GLU A 3 -15.91 -2.78 -16.80
CA GLU A 3 -16.70 -3.35 -15.71
C GLU A 3 -17.46 -2.25 -14.97
N ASN A 4 -18.74 -2.51 -14.75
CA ASN A 4 -19.64 -1.64 -14.00
C ASN A 4 -18.99 -1.25 -12.67
N HIS A 5 -18.86 0.05 -12.43
CA HIS A 5 -18.48 0.66 -11.17
C HIS A 5 -19.54 0.46 -10.05
N GLU A 6 -20.35 -0.59 -10.13
CA GLU A 6 -21.46 -0.92 -9.23
C GLU A 6 -21.27 -2.23 -8.46
N ASP A 7 -20.07 -2.81 -8.44
CA ASP A 7 -19.67 -3.62 -7.28
C ASP A 7 -19.36 -2.69 -6.09
N LEU A 8 -20.41 -1.98 -5.66
CA LEU A 8 -20.49 -1.28 -4.40
C LEU A 8 -20.16 -2.31 -3.32
N PHE A 9 -18.93 -2.23 -2.82
CA PHE A 9 -18.46 -3.01 -1.70
C PHE A 9 -19.57 -3.07 -0.64
N ARG A 10 -20.01 -4.28 -0.30
CA ARG A 10 -20.97 -4.46 0.79
C ARG A 10 -20.24 -4.24 2.11
N ILE A 11 -20.00 -2.97 2.46
CA ILE A 11 -19.50 -2.58 3.77
C ILE A 11 -20.66 -2.73 4.74
N GLN A 12 -20.54 -3.66 5.67
CA GLN A 12 -21.51 -3.85 6.74
C GLN A 12 -20.85 -3.47 8.07
N VAL A 13 -21.47 -2.55 8.79
CA VAL A 13 -21.12 -2.32 10.20
C VAL A 13 -21.77 -3.42 11.03
N THR A 14 -20.99 -4.07 11.89
CA THR A 14 -21.45 -5.14 12.76
C THR A 14 -21.46 -4.69 14.21
N GLU A 15 -22.27 -5.37 15.03
CA GLU A 15 -22.20 -5.20 16.48
C GLU A 15 -20.84 -5.70 17.02
N PRO A 16 -20.35 -5.17 18.16
CA PRO A 16 -19.02 -5.48 18.69
C PRO A 16 -18.74 -6.97 18.94
N ASN A 17 -19.78 -7.76 19.22
CA ASN A 17 -19.66 -9.17 19.56
C ASN A 17 -19.78 -10.11 18.34
N VAL A 18 -20.03 -9.57 17.15
CA VAL A 18 -20.17 -10.37 15.93
C VAL A 18 -18.78 -10.63 15.36
N SER A 19 -18.42 -11.91 15.23
CA SER A 19 -17.14 -12.29 14.63
C SER A 19 -17.22 -12.35 13.10
N VAL A 20 -16.06 -12.27 12.44
CA VAL A 20 -15.94 -12.53 10.98
C VAL A 20 -16.54 -13.88 10.61
N LYS A 21 -16.38 -14.92 11.46
CA LYS A 21 -16.97 -16.24 11.23
C LYS A 21 -18.50 -16.22 11.23
N ASP A 22 -19.11 -15.37 12.05
CA ASP A 22 -20.57 -15.24 12.10
C ASP A 22 -21.09 -14.54 10.85
N VAL A 23 -20.36 -13.52 10.35
CA VAL A 23 -20.65 -12.88 9.07
C VAL A 23 -20.57 -13.88 7.91
N ILE A 24 -19.50 -14.69 7.86
CA ILE A 24 -19.32 -15.74 6.85
C ILE A 24 -20.49 -16.74 6.91
N LYS A 25 -20.83 -17.25 8.10
CA LYS A 25 -21.97 -18.17 8.28
C LYS A 25 -23.28 -17.54 7.83
N LYS A 26 -23.51 -16.26 8.13
CA LYS A 26 -24.72 -15.53 7.70
C LYS A 26 -24.82 -15.44 6.18
N ILE A 27 -23.71 -15.11 5.50
CA ILE A 27 -23.64 -15.01 4.04
C ILE A 27 -23.92 -16.39 3.41
N VAL A 28 -23.24 -17.45 3.87
CA VAL A 28 -23.46 -18.82 3.37
C VAL A 28 -24.91 -19.28 3.57
N ARG A 29 -25.50 -19.00 4.74
CA ARG A 29 -26.90 -19.38 5.04
C ARG A 29 -27.94 -18.63 4.21
N SER A 30 -27.61 -17.48 3.64
CA SER A 30 -28.55 -16.76 2.76
C SER A 30 -28.80 -17.45 1.41
N GLY A 31 -28.07 -18.53 1.11
CA GLY A 31 -28.28 -19.37 -0.08
C GLY A 31 -27.81 -18.75 -1.40
N ASN A 32 -27.38 -17.49 -1.40
CA ASN A 32 -26.98 -16.74 -2.59
C ASN A 32 -25.45 -16.72 -2.79
N VAL A 33 -24.79 -17.86 -2.58
CA VAL A 33 -23.33 -17.98 -2.72
C VAL A 33 -23.00 -19.21 -3.56
N GLU A 34 -22.76 -18.98 -4.85
CA GLU A 34 -22.28 -20.00 -5.77
C GLU A 34 -20.75 -19.92 -5.92
N ASP A 35 -20.21 -18.70 -5.92
CA ASP A 35 -18.78 -18.42 -6.08
C ASP A 35 -18.02 -18.25 -4.76
N ALA A 36 -16.69 -18.39 -4.82
CA ALA A 36 -15.81 -18.07 -3.72
C ALA A 36 -15.87 -16.57 -3.37
N PHE A 37 -15.87 -16.23 -2.08
CA PHE A 37 -15.93 -14.86 -1.60
C PHE A 37 -14.94 -14.59 -0.47
N TYR A 38 -14.66 -13.31 -0.22
CA TYR A 38 -13.81 -12.84 0.87
C TYR A 38 -14.61 -11.96 1.84
N VAL A 39 -14.25 -12.04 3.12
CA VAL A 39 -14.70 -11.10 4.15
C VAL A 39 -13.47 -10.38 4.70
N CYS A 40 -13.45 -9.06 4.59
CA CYS A 40 -12.37 -8.24 5.10
C CYS A 40 -12.80 -7.55 6.40
N ASP A 41 -12.10 -7.84 7.49
CA ASP A 41 -12.29 -7.13 8.75
C ASP A 41 -11.46 -5.85 8.77
N VAL A 42 -12.12 -4.72 8.49
CA VAL A 42 -11.49 -3.39 8.53
C VAL A 42 -11.06 -3.02 9.95
N SER A 43 -11.76 -3.51 10.98
CA SER A 43 -11.43 -3.23 12.38
C SER A 43 -10.07 -3.81 12.76
N ASP A 44 -9.72 -4.98 12.21
CA ASP A 44 -8.42 -5.60 12.41
C ASP A 44 -7.27 -4.78 11.80
N ILE A 45 -7.49 -4.14 10.64
CA ILE A 45 -6.52 -3.21 10.03
C ILE A 45 -6.28 -2.02 10.97
N VAL A 46 -7.35 -1.40 11.46
CA VAL A 46 -7.29 -0.26 12.38
C VAL A 46 -6.59 -0.66 13.69
N LYS A 47 -6.92 -1.83 14.24
CA LYS A 47 -6.29 -2.36 15.45
C LYS A 47 -4.79 -2.54 15.26
N LYS A 48 -4.36 -3.23 14.20
CA LYS A 48 -2.94 -3.46 13.90
C LYS A 48 -2.16 -2.16 13.72
N TYR A 49 -2.75 -1.18 13.04
CA TYR A 49 -2.12 0.15 12.90
C TYR A 49 -1.92 0.82 14.26
N LYS A 50 -2.94 0.82 15.12
CA LYS A 50 -2.85 1.41 16.48
C LYS A 50 -1.86 0.66 17.37
N ASP A 51 -1.84 -0.66 17.31
CA ASP A 51 -0.90 -1.48 18.07
C ASP A 51 0.54 -1.23 17.60
N TRP A 52 0.78 -1.13 16.29
CA TRP A 52 2.09 -0.74 15.75
C TRP A 52 2.53 0.63 16.26
N LYS A 53 1.66 1.65 16.16
CA LYS A 53 2.00 3.01 16.62
C LYS A 53 2.31 3.07 18.11
N ARG A 54 1.66 2.23 18.92
CA ARG A 54 1.95 2.11 20.37
C ARG A 54 3.28 1.42 20.63
N ALA A 55 3.56 0.33 19.92
CA ALA A 55 4.79 -0.44 20.09
C ALA A 55 6.03 0.28 19.53
N MET A 56 5.86 1.02 18.44
CA MET A 56 6.93 1.68 17.69
C MET A 56 6.66 3.17 17.47
N PRO A 57 6.57 3.99 18.55
CA PRO A 57 6.10 5.38 18.46
C PRO A 57 7.03 6.31 17.65
N ARG A 58 8.30 5.93 17.49
CA ARG A 58 9.31 6.68 16.74
C ARG A 58 9.40 6.29 15.27
N ILE A 59 8.67 5.25 14.84
CA ILE A 59 8.76 4.73 13.48
C ILE A 59 7.52 5.17 12.69
N GLU A 60 7.76 5.94 11.63
CA GLU A 60 6.72 6.21 10.65
C GLU A 60 6.38 4.94 9.84
N THR A 61 5.09 4.70 9.65
CA THR A 61 4.59 3.52 8.94
C THR A 61 4.44 3.82 7.47
N TYR A 62 5.07 3.01 6.62
CA TYR A 62 4.88 3.02 5.17
C TYR A 62 4.32 1.65 4.76
N TYR A 63 3.05 1.61 4.35
CA TYR A 63 2.40 0.36 3.96
C TYR A 63 2.84 -0.05 2.55
N ALA A 64 3.34 -1.28 2.41
CA ALA A 64 3.71 -1.83 1.11
C ALA A 64 2.47 -2.17 0.27
N VAL A 65 2.20 -1.37 -0.76
CA VAL A 65 0.97 -1.46 -1.57
C VAL A 65 0.83 -2.83 -2.25
N LYS A 66 1.95 -3.42 -2.66
CA LYS A 66 2.01 -4.76 -3.29
C LYS A 66 1.42 -5.88 -2.43
N CYS A 67 1.35 -5.72 -1.10
CA CYS A 67 0.82 -6.75 -0.19
C CYS A 67 -0.69 -6.93 -0.37
N ASN A 68 -1.43 -5.82 -0.45
CA ASN A 68 -2.86 -5.82 -0.78
C ASN A 68 -3.26 -4.41 -1.24
N ALA A 69 -3.42 -4.25 -2.55
CA ALA A 69 -3.82 -2.97 -3.14
C ALA A 69 -5.34 -2.75 -3.14
N HIS A 70 -6.13 -3.52 -2.39
CA HIS A 70 -7.57 -3.35 -2.35
C HIS A 70 -7.96 -1.95 -1.84
N ARG A 71 -8.90 -1.29 -2.51
CA ARG A 71 -9.25 0.13 -2.26
C ARG A 71 -9.58 0.41 -0.80
N LEU A 72 -10.44 -0.41 -0.18
CA LEU A 72 -10.82 -0.25 1.23
C LEU A 72 -9.63 -0.35 2.20
N VAL A 73 -8.65 -1.21 1.92
CA VAL A 73 -7.45 -1.35 2.75
C VAL A 73 -6.64 -0.06 2.69
N LEU A 74 -6.43 0.46 1.48
CA LEU A 74 -5.67 1.68 1.25
C LEU A 74 -6.38 2.89 1.85
N GLU A 75 -7.68 3.08 1.58
CA GLU A 75 -8.48 4.18 2.14
C GLU A 75 -8.49 4.18 3.67
N THR A 76 -8.61 2.99 4.28
CA THR A 76 -8.52 2.85 5.74
C THR A 76 -7.15 3.32 6.24
N LEU A 77 -6.06 2.91 5.59
CA LEU A 77 -4.71 3.31 5.98
C LEU A 77 -4.41 4.79 5.71
N VAL A 78 -5.00 5.38 4.66
CA VAL A 78 -4.97 6.82 4.39
C VAL A 78 -5.66 7.58 5.52
N ALA A 79 -6.88 7.18 5.89
CA ALA A 79 -7.62 7.80 6.99
C ALA A 79 -6.89 7.70 8.33
N MET A 80 -6.11 6.63 8.54
CA MET A 80 -5.27 6.45 9.73
C MET A 80 -3.96 7.24 9.68
N GLY A 81 -3.61 7.88 8.55
CA GLY A 81 -2.39 8.69 8.40
C GLY A 81 -1.13 7.88 8.10
N SER A 82 -1.25 6.70 7.50
CA SER A 82 -0.09 5.93 7.03
C SER A 82 0.59 6.59 5.84
N GLY A 83 1.92 6.43 5.73
CA GLY A 83 2.61 6.55 4.45
C GLY A 83 2.49 5.26 3.64
N PHE A 84 3.05 5.27 2.42
CA PHE A 84 2.97 4.15 1.48
C PHE A 84 4.31 3.87 0.81
N ASP A 85 4.66 2.59 0.76
CA ASP A 85 5.74 2.05 -0.06
C ASP A 85 5.14 1.58 -1.38
N CYS A 86 5.56 2.23 -2.47
CA CYS A 86 5.19 1.90 -3.83
C CYS A 86 6.39 1.35 -4.61
N ALA A 87 6.16 0.33 -5.42
CA ALA A 87 7.13 -0.31 -6.30
C ALA A 87 6.88 -0.06 -7.79
N SER A 88 5.76 0.59 -8.16
CA SER A 88 5.42 0.89 -9.55
C SER A 88 4.79 2.26 -9.76
N LYS A 89 4.74 2.71 -11.01
CA LYS A 89 4.06 3.94 -11.41
C LYS A 89 2.56 3.85 -11.15
N GLU A 90 1.98 2.67 -11.34
CA GLU A 90 0.56 2.38 -11.16
C GLU A 90 0.17 2.45 -9.68
N GLU A 91 1.02 1.95 -8.78
CA GLU A 91 0.83 2.09 -7.34
C GLU A 91 0.93 3.55 -6.89
N ILE A 92 1.93 4.29 -7.37
CA ILE A 92 2.05 5.74 -7.07
C ILE A 92 0.79 6.48 -7.53
N LYS A 93 0.34 6.25 -8.77
CA LYS A 93 -0.91 6.85 -9.30
C LYS A 93 -2.10 6.56 -8.41
N LYS A 94 -2.23 5.31 -7.97
CA LYS A 94 -3.35 4.86 -7.13
C LYS A 94 -3.32 5.50 -5.75
N ILE A 95 -2.15 5.65 -5.15
CA ILE A 95 -2.03 6.29 -3.83
C ILE A 95 -2.26 7.81 -3.93
N LEU A 96 -1.73 8.46 -4.96
CA LEU A 96 -2.00 9.89 -5.21
C LEU A 96 -3.48 10.15 -5.49
N SER A 97 -4.19 9.26 -6.20
CA SER A 97 -5.63 9.44 -6.46
C SER A 97 -6.51 9.29 -5.21
N LEU A 98 -5.97 8.74 -4.11
CA LEU A 98 -6.60 8.73 -2.80
C LEU A 98 -6.29 9.99 -1.97
N GLY A 99 -5.61 10.98 -2.55
CA GLY A 99 -5.31 12.27 -1.90
C GLY A 99 -4.08 12.25 -0.97
N VAL A 100 -3.26 11.19 -1.02
CA VAL A 100 -2.03 11.11 -0.22
C VAL A 100 -1.00 12.09 -0.75
N PRO A 101 -0.36 12.90 0.11
CA PRO A 101 0.66 13.83 -0.34
C PRO A 101 1.94 13.09 -0.76
N PRO A 102 2.68 13.56 -1.79
CA PRO A 102 3.88 12.89 -2.30
C PRO A 102 4.96 12.62 -1.22
N ASN A 103 5.06 13.50 -0.21
CA ASN A 103 6.02 13.35 0.89
C ASN A 103 5.71 12.18 1.85
N LYS A 104 4.55 11.53 1.72
CA LYS A 104 4.17 10.30 2.45
C LYS A 104 4.34 9.04 1.59
N ILE A 105 5.00 9.14 0.44
CA ILE A 105 5.26 8.01 -0.46
C ILE A 105 6.77 7.81 -0.60
N ILE A 106 7.20 6.57 -0.46
CA ILE A 106 8.56 6.13 -0.83
C ILE A 106 8.45 5.23 -2.06
N TYR A 107 9.25 5.53 -3.10
CA TYR A 107 9.38 4.65 -4.27
C TYR A 107 10.48 3.61 -3.97
N ALA A 108 10.12 2.52 -3.28
CA ALA A 108 11.11 1.57 -2.75
C ALA A 108 11.48 0.41 -3.68
N HIS A 109 11.24 0.54 -4.99
CA HIS A 109 11.80 -0.41 -5.96
C HIS A 109 13.23 0.00 -6.36
N PRO A 110 14.26 -0.84 -6.18
CA PRO A 110 15.65 -0.43 -6.39
C PRO A 110 16.02 -0.23 -7.87
N THR A 111 15.29 -0.82 -8.82
CA THR A 111 15.62 -0.80 -10.26
C THR A 111 14.48 -0.25 -11.12
N LYS A 112 14.42 1.06 -11.32
CA LYS A 112 13.27 1.76 -11.93
C LYS A 112 13.45 1.98 -13.43
N LYS A 113 12.36 1.93 -14.18
CA LYS A 113 12.33 2.34 -15.60
C LYS A 113 12.49 3.86 -15.70
N LEU A 114 13.17 4.34 -16.75
CA LEU A 114 13.37 5.78 -16.99
C LEU A 114 12.05 6.56 -17.05
N SER A 115 11.04 6.00 -17.73
CA SER A 115 9.70 6.60 -17.81
C SER A 115 8.97 6.67 -16.47
N HIS A 116 9.31 5.79 -15.52
CA HIS A 116 8.74 5.79 -14.17
C HIS A 116 9.47 6.80 -13.28
N LEU A 117 10.79 6.92 -13.42
CA LEU A 117 11.57 7.98 -12.75
C LEU A 117 11.13 9.38 -13.19
N LYS A 118 10.92 9.57 -14.49
CA LYS A 118 10.38 10.83 -15.04
C LYS A 118 9.04 11.17 -14.39
N TYR A 119 8.13 10.19 -14.32
CA TYR A 119 6.83 10.37 -13.70
C TYR A 119 6.94 10.69 -12.20
N ALA A 120 7.81 9.98 -11.47
CA ALA A 120 8.07 10.25 -10.06
C ALA A 120 8.56 11.70 -9.85
N ALA A 121 9.39 12.22 -10.75
CA ALA A 121 9.80 13.62 -10.75
C ALA A 121 8.64 14.59 -11.02
N GLU A 122 7.83 14.30 -12.04
CA GLU A 122 6.66 15.12 -12.42
C GLU A 122 5.63 15.25 -11.30
N VAL A 123 5.45 14.19 -10.50
CA VAL A 123 4.49 14.17 -9.37
C VAL A 123 5.12 14.42 -8.00
N GLY A 124 6.42 14.73 -7.94
CA GLY A 124 7.10 15.13 -6.70
C GLY A 124 7.39 14.01 -5.70
N ILE A 125 7.58 12.77 -6.16
CA ILE A 125 7.95 11.62 -5.30
C ILE A 125 9.47 11.60 -5.12
N GLU A 126 9.96 12.38 -4.16
CA GLU A 126 11.40 12.60 -3.98
C GLU A 126 12.15 11.40 -3.39
N MET A 127 11.53 10.66 -2.46
CA MET A 127 12.20 9.58 -1.72
C MET A 127 12.16 8.26 -2.48
N MET A 128 13.32 7.69 -2.80
CA MET A 128 13.41 6.43 -3.54
C MET A 128 14.61 5.59 -3.16
N THR A 129 14.52 4.27 -3.33
CA THR A 129 15.61 3.35 -3.02
C THR A 129 16.51 3.08 -4.22
N PHE A 130 17.75 2.67 -3.96
CA PHE A 130 18.66 2.11 -4.96
C PHE A 130 19.64 1.13 -4.28
N ASP A 131 20.23 0.23 -5.05
CA ASP A 131 21.23 -0.74 -4.57
C ASP A 131 22.42 -0.90 -5.53
N ASN A 132 22.44 -0.19 -6.67
CA ASN A 132 23.45 -0.32 -7.70
C ASN A 132 23.81 1.02 -8.36
N GLU A 133 25.01 1.10 -8.94
CA GLU A 133 25.54 2.32 -9.56
C GLU A 133 24.73 2.76 -10.80
N MET A 134 24.26 1.80 -11.59
CA MET A 134 23.47 2.10 -12.80
C MET A 134 22.18 2.84 -12.46
N GLU A 135 21.53 2.50 -11.35
CA GLU A 135 20.38 3.21 -10.85
C GLU A 135 20.72 4.65 -10.46
N LEU A 136 21.87 4.86 -9.80
CA LEU A 136 22.34 6.18 -9.41
C LEU A 136 22.54 7.09 -10.64
N HIS A 137 23.15 6.57 -11.72
CA HIS A 137 23.30 7.29 -12.98
C HIS A 137 21.96 7.65 -13.62
N LYS A 138 20.99 6.72 -13.62
CA LYS A 138 19.63 6.98 -14.12
C LYS A 138 18.94 8.06 -13.31
N VAL A 139 19.00 8.00 -11.98
CA VAL A 139 18.38 9.00 -11.10
C VAL A 139 19.06 10.35 -11.29
N LYS A 140 20.39 10.42 -11.35
CA LYS A 140 21.12 11.67 -11.63
C LYS A 140 20.68 12.33 -12.93
N HIS A 141 20.42 11.54 -13.98
CA HIS A 141 19.98 12.07 -15.27
C HIS A 141 18.49 12.49 -15.26
N MET A 142 17.62 11.70 -14.64
CA MET A 142 16.17 11.89 -14.73
C MET A 142 15.57 12.75 -13.61
N PHE A 143 16.13 12.67 -12.40
CA PHE A 143 15.62 13.31 -11.19
C PHE A 143 16.77 13.63 -10.21
N PRO A 144 17.65 14.61 -10.53
CA PRO A 144 18.86 14.88 -9.77
C PRO A 144 18.63 15.36 -8.33
N THR A 145 17.44 15.87 -8.01
CA THR A 145 17.07 16.34 -6.67
C THR A 145 16.41 15.25 -5.80
N ALA A 146 16.31 14.02 -6.30
CA ALA A 146 15.76 12.88 -5.55
C ALA A 146 16.55 12.61 -4.26
N LYS A 147 15.83 12.23 -3.21
CA LYS A 147 16.38 11.77 -1.93
C LYS A 147 16.55 10.26 -1.98
N LEU A 148 17.79 9.83 -2.09
CA LEU A 148 18.12 8.42 -2.27
C LEU A 148 18.35 7.70 -0.95
N VAL A 149 17.75 6.51 -0.83
CA VAL A 149 17.93 5.57 0.27
C VAL A 149 18.68 4.35 -0.25
N TYR A 150 19.88 4.09 0.27
CA TYR A 150 20.67 2.92 -0.11
C TYR A 150 20.12 1.67 0.56
N SER A 151 19.75 0.67 -0.23
CA SER A 151 19.18 -0.59 0.26
C SER A 151 20.29 -1.63 0.46
N ILE A 152 20.55 -1.99 1.71
CA ILE A 152 21.58 -2.98 2.08
C ILE A 152 20.94 -4.38 2.14
N ILE A 153 21.57 -5.36 1.49
CA ILE A 153 21.17 -6.75 1.59
C ILE A 153 21.62 -7.29 2.95
N CYS A 154 20.67 -7.75 3.77
CA CYS A 154 20.98 -8.52 4.96
C CYS A 154 21.11 -10.00 4.59
N VAL A 155 22.33 -10.49 4.48
CA VAL A 155 22.61 -11.91 4.29
C VAL A 155 22.78 -12.53 5.66
N TYR A 156 21.84 -13.38 6.07
CA TYR A 156 22.06 -14.24 7.23
C TYR A 156 22.99 -15.38 6.80
N PRO A 157 24.11 -15.62 7.48
CA PRO A 157 24.91 -16.80 7.19
C PRO A 157 24.07 -18.04 7.50
N THR A 158 23.72 -18.79 6.45
CA THR A 158 23.21 -20.16 6.60
C THR A 158 24.36 -21.01 7.13
N HIS A 159 24.20 -21.56 8.34
CA HIS A 159 25.06 -22.61 8.88
C HIS A 159 24.95 -23.90 8.05
#